data_AF-A0A976CDF4-F1
#
_entry.id   AF-A0A976CDF4-F1
#
_cell.length_a   1.000
_cell.length_b   1.000
_cell.length_c   1.000
_cell.angle_alpha   90.00
_cell.angle_beta   90.00
_cell.angle_gamma   90.00
#
_symmetry.space_group_name_H-M   'P 1'
#
loop_
_entity.id
_entity.type
_entity.pdbx_description
1 polymer ?
#
loop_
_entity_poly.entity_id
_entity_poly.type
_entity_poly.pdbx_seq_one_letter_code
_entity_poly.pdbx_strand_id
1 'polypeptide(L)'
;MQKIATSKNIAITSTLRLHQVKFMQKEGIPPVKNTTLMLYNMGNISNKNTKNSIFDLQTTNAYLDKNFEKYPLQMDWALPIFGWGVVKRNGKVVNLLADFLEENNEYIKKIDENQYKVIKSHYKKGFYLYKDDEIRQEKVNREDLKQLIILLKKKTTKYPSTIVLYHFDKILIDKLGIDFLKNVGKS
;
A
#
# COMPACT_ATOMS: atom_id res chain seq x y z
N MET A 1 -5.22 -26.20 12.41
CA MET A 1 -3.94 -25.46 12.50
C MET A 1 -3.70 -24.83 13.87
N GLN A 2 -4.60 -23.99 14.40
CA GLN A 2 -4.36 -23.26 15.67
C GLN A 2 -4.04 -24.17 16.86
N LYS A 3 -4.83 -25.23 17.10
CA LYS A 3 -4.58 -26.22 18.18
C LYS A 3 -3.20 -26.87 18.10
N ILE A 4 -2.71 -27.14 16.89
CA ILE A 4 -1.40 -27.76 16.65
C ILE A 4 -0.27 -26.77 16.95
N ALA A 5 -0.40 -25.52 16.48
CA ALA A 5 0.59 -24.48 16.78
C ALA A 5 0.66 -24.16 18.28
N THR A 6 -0.48 -24.06 18.97
CA THR A 6 -0.54 -23.85 20.42
C THR A 6 0.12 -25.01 21.17
N SER A 7 -0.13 -26.27 20.78
CA SER A 7 0.51 -27.44 21.40
C SER A 7 2.04 -27.49 21.23
N LYS A 8 2.59 -26.78 20.23
CA LYS A 8 4.02 -26.68 19.94
C LYS A 8 4.64 -25.35 20.35
N ASN A 9 3.91 -24.51 21.08
CA ASN A 9 4.32 -23.16 21.48
C ASN A 9 4.74 -22.25 20.30
N ILE A 10 4.10 -22.43 19.14
CA ILE A 10 4.36 -21.64 17.93
C ILE A 10 3.42 -20.43 17.93
N ALA A 11 4.00 -19.23 17.87
CA ALA A 11 3.23 -17.99 17.74
C ALA A 11 2.63 -17.89 16.33
N ILE A 12 1.32 -17.70 16.26
CA ILE A 12 0.61 -17.40 15.01
C ILE A 12 0.36 -15.90 14.95
N THR A 13 0.65 -15.31 13.79
CA THR A 13 0.39 -13.92 13.47
C THR A 13 -0.45 -13.84 12.19
N SER A 14 -1.09 -12.70 11.92
CA SER A 14 -1.80 -12.50 10.66
C SER A 14 -1.65 -11.07 10.14
N THR A 15 -1.80 -10.88 8.83
CA THR A 15 -1.99 -9.55 8.27
C THR A 15 -3.42 -9.07 8.49
N LEU A 16 -3.60 -7.77 8.63
CA LEU A 16 -4.90 -7.13 8.85
C LEU A 16 -5.04 -5.95 7.88
N ARG A 17 -6.23 -5.77 7.29
CA ARG A 17 -6.55 -4.62 6.43
C ARG A 17 -7.27 -3.53 7.23
N LEU A 18 -7.11 -2.26 6.83
CA LEU A 18 -7.80 -1.13 7.49
C LEU A 18 -9.33 -1.29 7.58
N HIS A 19 -9.97 -1.85 6.56
CA HIS A 19 -11.40 -2.16 6.59
C HIS A 19 -11.77 -3.09 7.76
N GLN A 20 -10.96 -4.11 8.03
CA GLN A 20 -11.20 -5.07 9.11
C GLN A 20 -11.05 -4.43 10.51
N VAL A 21 -10.18 -3.43 10.65
CA VAL A 21 -10.11 -2.60 11.86
C VAL A 21 -11.40 -1.80 12.01
N LYS A 22 -11.81 -1.06 10.97
CA LYS A 22 -13.01 -0.21 11.00
C LYS A 22 -14.27 -1.00 11.32
N PHE A 23 -14.41 -2.21 10.79
CA PHE A 23 -15.60 -3.05 10.93
C PHE A 23 -15.36 -4.30 11.78
N MET A 24 -14.48 -4.23 12.79
CA MET A 24 -14.09 -5.38 13.63
C MET A 24 -15.26 -6.15 14.27
N GLN A 25 -16.39 -5.49 14.56
CA GLN A 25 -17.59 -6.15 15.10
C GLN A 25 -18.25 -7.08 14.07
N LYS A 26 -18.15 -6.75 12.79
CA LYS A 26 -18.69 -7.54 11.67
C LYS A 26 -17.68 -8.56 11.15
N GLU A 27 -16.42 -8.15 11.01
CA GLU A 27 -15.34 -8.96 10.41
C GLU A 27 -14.70 -9.92 11.43
N GLY A 28 -14.95 -9.71 12.73
CA GLY A 28 -14.32 -10.45 13.81
C GLY A 28 -12.87 -10.02 14.08
N ILE A 29 -12.29 -10.63 15.11
CA ILE A 29 -10.89 -10.46 15.48
C ILE A 29 -10.20 -11.81 15.23
N PRO A 30 -9.12 -11.86 14.46
CA PRO A 30 -8.42 -13.13 14.19
C PRO A 30 -7.86 -13.69 15.50
N PRO A 31 -7.96 -15.01 15.74
CA PRO A 31 -7.51 -15.61 16.99
C PRO A 31 -5.99 -15.87 16.97
N VAL A 32 -5.22 -14.79 16.89
CA VAL A 32 -3.75 -14.79 16.73
C VAL A 32 -3.09 -13.92 17.81
N LYS A 33 -1.77 -14.05 17.99
CA LYS A 33 -1.03 -13.33 19.03
C LYS A 33 -0.98 -11.82 18.76
N ASN A 34 -0.62 -11.45 17.53
CA ASN A 34 -0.52 -10.08 17.06
C ASN A 34 -0.81 -10.04 15.55
N THR A 35 -1.03 -8.83 15.03
CA THR A 35 -1.28 -8.62 13.61
C THR A 35 -0.34 -7.59 13.01
N THR A 36 -0.18 -7.64 11.69
CA THR A 36 0.49 -6.59 10.93
C THR A 36 -0.55 -5.86 10.10
N LEU A 37 -0.80 -4.59 10.43
CA LEU A 37 -1.76 -3.73 9.73
C LEU A 37 -1.16 -3.22 8.41
N MET A 38 -1.77 -3.60 7.30
CA MET A 38 -1.43 -3.11 5.97
C MET A 38 -1.96 -1.68 5.79
N LEU A 39 -1.04 -0.70 5.75
CA LEU A 39 -1.34 0.73 5.60
C LEU A 39 -1.21 1.19 4.13
N TYR A 40 -1.66 0.34 3.21
CA TYR A 40 -1.71 0.59 1.77
C TYR A 40 -2.87 -0.11 1.06
N ASN A 41 -3.09 0.24 -0.21
CA ASN A 41 -4.23 -0.17 -1.05
C ASN A 41 -5.57 0.36 -0.52
N MET A 42 -5.59 1.67 -0.21
CA MET A 42 -6.71 2.35 0.42
C MET A 42 -7.75 2.89 -0.56
N GLY A 43 -7.32 3.23 -1.77
CA GLY A 43 -8.19 3.79 -2.80
C GLY A 43 -8.77 2.73 -3.72
N ASN A 44 -9.84 3.10 -4.43
CA ASN A 44 -10.42 2.24 -5.46
C ASN A 44 -9.60 2.35 -6.74
N ILE A 45 -8.83 1.29 -7.06
CA ILE A 45 -7.99 1.20 -8.27
C ILE A 45 -8.80 1.51 -9.54
N SER A 46 -10.05 1.04 -9.60
CA SER A 46 -10.95 1.18 -10.75
C SER A 46 -11.61 2.55 -10.88
N ASN A 47 -11.59 3.38 -9.84
CA ASN A 47 -12.19 4.71 -9.90
C ASN A 47 -11.30 5.65 -10.74
N LYS A 48 -11.92 6.33 -11.71
CA LYS A 48 -11.24 7.27 -12.61
C LYS A 48 -10.70 8.49 -11.85
N ASN A 49 -11.39 8.92 -10.80
CA ASN A 49 -11.02 10.08 -9.99
C ASN A 49 -9.95 9.76 -8.93
N THR A 50 -9.60 8.48 -8.74
CA THR A 50 -8.52 8.11 -7.84
C THR A 50 -7.19 8.60 -8.41
N LYS A 51 -6.50 9.44 -7.64
CA LYS A 51 -5.14 9.91 -7.97
C LYS A 51 -4.09 8.86 -7.60
N ASN A 52 -4.26 8.25 -6.43
CA ASN A 52 -3.37 7.24 -5.89
C ASN A 52 -4.21 6.23 -5.09
N SER A 53 -4.21 4.96 -5.53
CA SER A 53 -4.94 3.90 -4.84
C SER A 53 -4.09 3.21 -3.78
N ILE A 54 -2.77 3.36 -3.85
CA ILE A 54 -1.84 2.82 -2.86
C ILE A 54 -2.04 3.55 -1.52
N PHE A 55 -2.07 4.89 -1.55
CA PHE A 55 -2.22 5.70 -0.36
C PHE A 55 -3.09 6.93 -0.63
N ASP A 56 -4.04 7.17 0.29
CA ASP A 56 -4.85 8.37 0.35
C ASP A 56 -5.07 8.74 1.83
N LEU A 57 -4.65 9.93 2.23
CA LEU A 57 -4.63 10.33 3.64
C LEU A 57 -6.06 10.44 4.21
N GLN A 58 -6.99 11.01 3.45
CA GLN A 58 -8.37 11.21 3.89
C GLN A 58 -9.07 9.87 4.12
N THR A 59 -8.93 8.94 3.18
CA THR A 59 -9.46 7.59 3.27
C THR A 59 -8.84 6.83 4.44
N THR A 60 -7.52 6.93 4.61
CA THR A 60 -6.80 6.31 5.74
C THR A 60 -7.33 6.83 7.08
N ASN A 61 -7.48 8.15 7.24
CA ASN A 61 -8.04 8.74 8.46
C ASN A 61 -9.45 8.21 8.75
N ALA A 62 -10.32 8.15 7.74
CA ALA A 62 -11.68 7.64 7.87
C ALA A 62 -11.78 6.15 8.25
N TYR A 63 -10.72 5.37 8.01
CA TYR A 63 -10.61 3.99 8.50
C TYR A 63 -10.12 3.93 9.95
N LEU A 64 -9.19 4.80 10.32
CA LEU A 64 -8.58 4.83 11.65
C LEU A 64 -9.47 5.48 12.73
N ASP A 65 -10.40 6.36 12.34
CA ASP A 65 -11.18 7.21 13.27
C ASP A 65 -12.01 6.47 14.33
N LYS A 66 -12.49 5.25 14.05
CA LYS A 66 -13.46 4.58 14.93
C LYS A 66 -12.84 3.60 15.92
N ASN A 67 -12.14 2.61 15.38
CA ASN A 67 -11.81 1.38 16.11
C ASN A 67 -10.31 1.14 16.22
N PHE A 68 -9.46 2.00 15.68
CA PHE A 68 -8.03 1.77 15.66
C PHE A 68 -7.43 1.69 17.08
N GLU A 69 -7.68 2.67 17.93
CA GLU A 69 -7.21 2.64 19.33
C GLU A 69 -7.86 1.53 20.15
N LYS A 70 -9.11 1.21 19.83
CA LYS A 70 -9.91 0.19 20.54
C LYS A 70 -9.62 -1.23 20.08
N TYR A 71 -8.86 -1.42 19.00
CA TYR A 71 -8.55 -2.74 18.49
C TYR A 71 -7.79 -3.54 19.57
N PRO A 72 -8.21 -4.78 19.87
CA PRO A 72 -7.74 -5.48 21.07
C PRO A 72 -6.36 -6.13 20.90
N LEU A 73 -5.95 -6.41 19.66
CA LEU A 73 -4.64 -6.97 19.37
C LEU A 73 -3.62 -5.86 19.12
N GLN A 74 -2.37 -6.11 19.50
CA GLN A 74 -1.24 -5.28 19.09
C GLN A 74 -1.06 -5.38 17.56
N MET A 75 -0.84 -4.22 16.94
CA MET A 75 -0.70 -4.09 15.48
C MET A 75 0.68 -3.54 15.14
N ASP A 76 1.50 -4.36 14.48
CA ASP A 76 2.68 -3.89 13.75
C ASP A 76 2.24 -3.13 12.49
N TRP A 77 3.07 -2.20 12.00
CA TRP A 77 2.68 -1.32 10.90
C TRP A 77 3.40 -1.70 9.61
N ALA A 78 2.65 -2.08 8.57
CA ALA A 78 3.20 -2.29 7.23
C ALA A 78 2.98 -1.05 6.36
N LEU A 79 4.04 -0.26 6.18
CA LEU A 79 4.05 0.99 5.43
C LEU A 79 4.40 0.74 3.95
N PRO A 80 3.71 1.37 2.99
CA PRO A 80 4.02 1.23 1.57
C PRO A 80 5.25 2.02 1.16
N ILE A 81 6.19 1.34 0.52
CA ILE A 81 7.35 1.94 -0.15
C ILE A 81 7.45 1.43 -1.59
N PHE A 82 6.32 1.41 -2.29
CA PHE A 82 6.24 0.96 -3.69
C PHE A 82 5.47 1.93 -4.58
N GLY A 83 5.55 1.65 -5.87
CA GLY A 83 4.69 2.24 -6.88
C GLY A 83 4.31 1.22 -7.96
N TRP A 84 3.30 1.55 -8.74
CA TRP A 84 2.86 0.76 -9.89
C TRP A 84 2.26 1.65 -10.97
N GLY A 85 2.04 1.05 -12.15
CA GLY A 85 1.27 1.63 -13.23
C GLY A 85 -0.07 0.92 -13.32
N VAL A 86 -1.17 1.64 -13.10
CA VAL A 86 -2.53 1.13 -13.32
C VAL A 86 -2.85 1.25 -14.81
N VAL A 87 -2.88 0.11 -15.51
CA VAL A 87 -3.18 0.07 -16.94
C VAL A 87 -4.69 0.08 -17.13
N LYS A 88 -5.18 1.05 -17.90
CA LYS A 88 -6.58 1.19 -18.27
C LYS A 88 -6.74 1.03 -19.78
N ARG A 89 -7.71 0.21 -20.17
CA ARG A 89 -8.15 0.03 -21.55
C ARG A 89 -9.62 0.36 -21.64
N ASN A 90 -9.99 1.29 -22.52
CA ASN A 90 -11.37 1.75 -22.67
C ASN A 90 -12.00 2.16 -21.32
N GLY A 91 -11.19 2.83 -20.47
CA GLY A 91 -11.60 3.28 -19.14
C GLY A 91 -11.73 2.20 -18.06
N LYS A 92 -11.39 0.94 -18.35
CA LYS A 92 -11.40 -0.18 -17.38
C LYS A 92 -9.99 -0.58 -17.01
N VAL A 93 -9.73 -0.87 -15.74
CA VAL A 93 -8.44 -1.40 -15.30
C VAL A 93 -8.27 -2.82 -15.83
N VAL A 94 -7.17 -3.07 -16.54
CA VAL A 94 -6.86 -4.38 -17.14
C VAL A 94 -5.60 -5.01 -16.57
N ASN A 95 -4.69 -4.22 -15.98
CA ASN A 95 -3.48 -4.75 -15.34
C ASN A 95 -2.85 -3.75 -14.35
N LEU A 96 -1.97 -4.27 -13.48
CA LEU A 96 -1.08 -3.51 -12.62
C LEU A 96 0.38 -3.82 -12.97
N LEU A 97 1.11 -2.81 -13.42
CA LEU A 97 2.53 -2.92 -13.71
C LEU A 97 3.32 -2.58 -12.44
N ALA A 98 3.86 -3.59 -11.75
CA ALA A 98 4.75 -3.36 -10.62
C ALA A 98 5.92 -2.44 -11.01
N ASP A 99 6.29 -1.51 -10.13
CA ASP A 99 7.43 -0.59 -10.29
C ASP A 99 7.48 0.14 -11.64
N PHE A 100 6.33 0.61 -12.11
CA PHE A 100 6.27 1.49 -13.27
C PHE A 100 6.94 2.83 -12.93
N LEU A 101 8.12 3.06 -13.51
CA LEU A 101 8.86 4.31 -13.39
C LEU A 101 8.37 5.32 -14.43
N GLU A 102 8.76 6.57 -14.24
CA GLU A 102 8.46 7.60 -15.22
C GLU A 102 9.12 7.28 -16.56
N GLU A 103 8.31 7.28 -17.62
CA GLU A 103 8.74 6.90 -18.96
C GLU A 103 8.23 7.87 -20.01
N ASN A 104 9.13 8.31 -20.88
CA ASN A 104 8.80 9.16 -22.03
C ASN A 104 9.68 8.76 -23.21
N ASN A 105 9.24 7.79 -23.98
CA ASN A 105 9.97 7.18 -25.11
C ASN A 105 9.05 7.00 -26.33
N GLU A 106 9.46 6.22 -27.32
CA GLU A 106 8.68 5.98 -28.53
C GLU A 106 7.45 5.06 -28.34
N TYR A 107 7.43 4.28 -27.26
CA TYR A 107 6.37 3.34 -26.94
C TYR A 107 5.35 3.92 -25.96
N ILE A 108 5.80 4.71 -24.98
CA ILE A 108 5.00 5.31 -23.93
C ILE A 108 5.33 6.80 -23.84
N LYS A 109 4.30 7.66 -23.91
CA LYS A 109 4.43 9.10 -23.73
C LYS A 109 3.77 9.53 -22.43
N LYS A 110 4.45 10.40 -21.70
CA LYS A 110 3.86 11.14 -20.57
C LYS A 110 2.90 12.19 -21.12
N ILE A 111 1.65 12.17 -20.64
CA ILE A 111 0.60 13.09 -21.07
C ILE A 111 0.17 14.06 -19.95
N ASP A 112 0.48 13.72 -18.69
CA ASP A 112 0.26 14.56 -17.50
C ASP A 112 1.24 14.14 -16.39
N GLU A 113 1.21 14.79 -15.21
CA GLU A 113 2.10 14.55 -14.07
C GLU A 113 2.25 13.06 -13.73
N ASN A 114 1.14 12.32 -13.70
CA ASN A 114 1.10 10.89 -13.40
C ASN A 114 0.34 10.04 -14.44
N GLN A 115 0.05 10.61 -15.61
CA GLN A 115 -0.69 9.92 -16.68
C GLN A 115 0.22 9.71 -17.88
N TYR A 116 0.13 8.50 -18.45
CA TYR A 116 0.90 8.09 -19.61
C TYR A 116 -0.01 7.40 -20.62
N LYS A 117 0.37 7.46 -21.89
CA LYS A 117 -0.35 6.82 -22.98
C LYS A 117 0.59 5.95 -23.80
N VAL A 118 0.14 4.75 -24.14
CA VAL A 118 0.87 3.83 -25.01
C VAL A 118 0.68 4.27 -26.46
N ILE A 119 1.79 4.63 -27.13
CA ILE A 119 1.81 5.12 -28.52
C ILE A 119 2.03 3.97 -29.51
N LYS A 120 2.79 2.95 -29.10
CA LYS A 120 3.05 1.74 -29.89
C LYS A 120 2.79 0.50 -29.03
N SER A 121 2.04 -0.47 -29.56
CA SER A 121 1.79 -1.73 -28.86
C SER A 121 3.11 -2.48 -28.62
N HIS A 122 3.33 -2.98 -27.40
CA HIS A 122 4.56 -3.67 -27.02
C HIS A 122 4.37 -4.50 -25.74
N TYR A 123 5.28 -5.44 -25.49
CA TYR A 123 5.33 -6.13 -24.20
C TYR A 123 6.06 -5.30 -23.16
N LYS A 124 5.51 -5.27 -21.94
CA LYS A 124 6.14 -4.67 -20.77
C LYS A 124 5.91 -5.55 -19.55
N LYS A 125 7.00 -5.98 -18.89
CA LYS A 125 6.97 -6.89 -17.73
C LYS A 125 6.04 -8.11 -17.94
N GLY A 126 6.12 -8.74 -19.12
CA GLY A 126 5.30 -9.91 -19.46
C GLY A 126 3.84 -9.62 -19.83
N PHE A 127 3.40 -8.37 -19.82
CA PHE A 127 2.05 -7.96 -20.22
C PHE A 127 2.06 -7.24 -21.57
N TYR A 128 1.13 -7.57 -22.47
CA TYR A 128 1.00 -6.89 -23.76
C TYR A 128 0.16 -5.61 -23.63
N LEU A 129 0.81 -4.47 -23.82
CA LEU A 129 0.19 -3.15 -23.86
C LEU A 129 -0.24 -2.84 -25.29
N TYR A 130 -1.48 -2.41 -25.46
CA TYR A 130 -2.01 -1.99 -26.75
C TYR A 130 -1.83 -0.50 -26.91
N LYS A 131 -1.63 -0.05 -28.15
CA LYS A 131 -1.78 1.37 -28.49
C LYS A 131 -3.08 1.93 -27.90
N ASP A 132 -2.99 3.15 -27.40
CA ASP A 132 -4.05 3.88 -26.70
C ASP A 132 -4.41 3.38 -25.29
N ASP A 133 -3.76 2.33 -24.77
CA ASP A 133 -3.82 2.04 -23.34
C ASP A 133 -3.30 3.25 -22.53
N GLU A 134 -4.01 3.57 -21.45
CA GLU A 134 -3.64 4.60 -20.50
C GLU A 134 -2.95 3.96 -19.30
N ILE A 135 -1.94 4.62 -18.74
CA ILE A 135 -1.25 4.16 -17.55
C ILE A 135 -1.26 5.29 -16.53
N ARG A 136 -1.90 5.06 -15.37
CA ARG A 136 -1.80 5.96 -14.22
C ARG A 136 -0.68 5.48 -13.31
N GLN A 137 0.38 6.27 -13.19
CA GLN A 137 1.45 6.00 -12.24
C GLN A 137 1.00 6.38 -10.83
N GLU A 138 1.18 5.45 -9.90
CA GLU A 138 0.92 5.66 -8.48
C GLU A 138 2.16 5.27 -7.70
N LYS A 139 2.56 6.09 -6.74
CA LYS A 139 3.74 5.88 -5.89
C LYS A 139 3.52 6.51 -4.53
N VAL A 140 4.17 5.99 -3.51
CA VAL A 140 4.23 6.64 -2.19
C VAL A 140 5.56 7.37 -2.06
N ASN A 141 5.49 8.67 -1.81
CA ASN A 141 6.68 9.50 -1.63
C ASN A 141 7.01 9.67 -0.12
N ARG A 142 8.13 10.34 0.17
CA ARG A 142 8.57 10.56 1.57
C ARG A 142 7.59 11.40 2.38
N GLU A 143 6.92 12.36 1.75
CA GLU A 143 5.95 13.23 2.43
C GLU A 143 4.67 12.47 2.77
N ASP A 144 4.19 11.60 1.88
CA ASP A 144 3.07 10.69 2.14
C ASP A 144 3.34 9.83 3.38
N LEU A 145 4.54 9.23 3.47
CA LEU A 145 4.96 8.43 4.62
C LEU A 145 5.01 9.25 5.91
N LYS A 146 5.55 10.47 5.87
CA LYS A 146 5.56 11.37 7.03
C LYS A 146 4.15 11.67 7.52
N GLN A 147 3.25 12.03 6.61
CA GLN A 147 1.85 12.33 6.93
C GLN A 147 1.13 11.12 7.52
N LEU A 148 1.37 9.93 6.95
CA LEU A 148 0.85 8.67 7.49
C LEU A 148 1.36 8.42 8.91
N ILE A 149 2.66 8.57 9.17
CA ILE A 149 3.23 8.37 10.50
C ILE A 149 2.63 9.37 11.49
N ILE A 150 2.58 10.66 11.13
CA ILE A 150 1.98 11.71 11.98
C ILE A 150 0.52 11.36 12.30
N LEU A 151 -0.25 10.91 11.31
CA LEU A 151 -1.62 10.48 11.50
C LEU A 151 -1.71 9.31 12.48
N LEU A 152 -0.90 8.27 12.31
CA LEU A 152 -0.91 7.09 13.19
C LEU A 152 -0.58 7.48 14.64
N LYS A 153 0.47 8.27 14.85
CA LYS A 153 0.86 8.76 16.19
C LYS A 153 -0.25 9.58 16.87
N LYS A 154 -1.11 10.26 16.10
CA LYS A 154 -2.27 11.00 16.61
C LYS A 154 -3.46 10.09 16.94
N LYS A 155 -3.56 8.91 16.32
CA LYS A 155 -4.74 8.03 16.41
C LYS A 155 -4.59 6.90 17.42
N THR A 156 -3.37 6.61 17.87
CA THR A 156 -3.15 5.53 18.84
C THR A 156 -2.01 5.81 19.79
N THR A 157 -2.15 5.32 21.03
CA THR A 157 -1.04 5.23 22.00
C THR A 157 -0.36 3.87 21.97
N LYS A 158 -0.91 2.90 21.23
CA LYS A 158 -0.39 1.53 21.05
C LYS A 158 0.60 1.49 19.90
N TYR A 159 1.85 1.85 20.18
CA TYR A 159 2.90 1.83 19.18
C TYR A 159 3.26 0.40 18.74
N PRO A 160 3.63 0.21 17.46
CA PRO A 160 4.02 -1.09 16.94
C PRO A 160 5.35 -1.52 17.55
N SER A 161 5.56 -2.83 17.73
CA SER A 161 6.89 -3.34 18.06
C SER A 161 7.78 -3.46 16.82
N THR A 162 7.17 -3.52 15.63
CA THR A 162 7.86 -3.63 14.35
C THR A 162 7.18 -2.78 13.29
N ILE A 163 7.99 -2.09 12.49
CA ILE A 163 7.56 -1.45 11.26
C ILE A 163 8.09 -2.25 10.07
N VAL A 164 7.18 -2.69 9.21
CA VAL A 164 7.48 -3.39 7.97
C VAL A 164 7.40 -2.39 6.82
N LEU A 165 8.44 -2.33 6.00
CA LEU A 165 8.45 -1.53 4.78
C LEU A 165 8.12 -2.45 3.62
N TYR A 166 6.92 -2.33 3.08
CA TYR A 166 6.43 -3.21 2.03
C TYR A 166 6.76 -2.65 0.64
N HIS A 167 7.46 -3.43 -0.19
CA HIS A 167 7.76 -3.11 -1.58
C HIS A 167 7.53 -4.29 -2.52
N PHE A 168 7.40 -4.02 -3.84
CA PHE A 168 7.35 -5.06 -4.87
C PHE A 168 8.75 -5.46 -5.39
N ASP A 169 9.76 -4.58 -5.31
CA ASP A 169 11.12 -4.87 -5.76
C ASP A 169 12.21 -4.13 -4.95
N LYS A 170 13.40 -4.73 -4.82
CA LYS A 170 14.50 -4.39 -3.88
C LYS A 170 15.10 -2.98 -4.07
N ILE A 171 14.84 -2.34 -5.21
CA ILE A 171 15.56 -1.15 -5.70
C ILE A 171 15.12 0.16 -5.00
N LEU A 172 14.03 0.15 -4.21
CA LEU A 172 13.51 1.38 -3.60
C LEU A 172 14.16 1.80 -2.27
N ILE A 173 14.93 0.92 -1.62
CA ILE A 173 15.60 1.20 -0.34
C ILE A 173 16.58 2.37 -0.49
N ASP A 174 17.32 2.42 -1.60
CA ASP A 174 18.32 3.46 -1.88
C ASP A 174 17.69 4.84 -2.06
N LYS A 175 16.48 4.91 -2.64
CA LYS A 175 15.78 6.19 -2.89
C LYS A 175 15.19 6.81 -1.63
N LEU A 176 14.81 6.03 -0.64
CA LEU A 176 14.26 6.55 0.62
C LEU A 176 15.36 6.96 1.60
N GLY A 177 16.54 6.35 1.49
CA GLY A 177 17.69 6.61 2.36
C GLY A 177 17.54 5.87 3.69
N ILE A 178 18.58 5.10 4.05
CA ILE A 178 18.59 4.25 5.25
C ILE A 178 18.34 5.06 6.53
N ASP A 179 18.83 6.30 6.60
CA ASP A 179 18.65 7.15 7.78
C ASP A 179 17.20 7.58 7.99
N PHE A 180 16.46 7.86 6.92
CA PHE A 180 15.02 8.11 7.01
C PHE A 180 14.31 6.85 7.52
N LEU A 181 14.62 5.68 6.96
CA LEU A 181 14.01 4.42 7.37
C LEU A 181 14.32 4.04 8.83
N LYS A 182 15.54 4.32 9.31
CA LYS A 182 15.91 4.15 10.72
C LYS A 182 15.16 5.11 11.63
N ASN A 183 14.92 6.35 11.19
CA ASN A 183 14.16 7.33 11.97
C ASN A 183 12.66 7.05 11.99
N VAL A 184 12.11 6.36 10.99
CA VAL A 184 10.73 5.87 11.01
C VAL A 184 10.51 4.87 12.17
N GLY A 185 11.50 4.01 12.44
CA GLY A 185 11.46 3.02 13.53
C GLY A 185 11.86 3.54 14.92
N LYS A 186 12.41 4.76 15.02
CA LYS A 186 12.72 5.40 16.30
C LYS A 186 11.49 6.21 16.76
N SER A 187 10.60 5.53 17.48
CA SER A 187 9.60 6.14 18.37
C SER A 187 10.06 6.01 19.80
#